data_AF-A0A523PMM0-F1
#
_entry.id   AF-A0A523PMM0-F1
#
_cell.length_a   1.000
_cell.length_b   1.000
_cell.length_c   1.000
_cell.angle_alpha   90.00
_cell.angle_beta   90.00
_cell.angle_gamma   90.00
#
_symmetry.space_group_name_H-M   'P 1'
#
loop_
_entity.id
_entity.type
_entity.pdbx_description
1 polymer ?
#
loop_
_entity_poly.entity_id
_entity_poly.type
_entity_poly.pdbx_seq_one_letter_code
_entity_poly.pdbx_strand_id
1 'polypeptide(L)'
;MPWVVYVLVSDSAGTTYVGVTTDLERRVEQHNGLLPGGAKATRAGRPWALGVAHGPYEERGEAQSVEHRIKRKRGRARLAPEF
;
A
#
# COMPACT_ATOMS: atom_id res chain seq x y z
N MET A 1 -16.62 6.37 -2.98
CA MET A 1 -15.96 5.35 -2.14
C MET A 1 -14.82 6.02 -1.40
N PRO A 2 -14.63 5.72 -0.10
CA PRO A 2 -13.57 6.31 0.69
C PRO A 2 -12.18 5.84 0.23
N TRP A 3 -11.17 6.61 0.59
CA TRP A 3 -9.77 6.34 0.32
C TRP A 3 -9.14 5.52 1.44
N VAL A 4 -8.27 4.58 1.07
CA VAL A 4 -7.50 3.74 1.98
C VAL A 4 -6.04 3.87 1.63
N VAL A 5 -5.21 4.13 2.64
CA VAL A 5 -3.75 4.07 2.52
C VAL A 5 -3.30 2.70 2.96
N TYR A 6 -2.50 2.01 2.16
CA TYR A 6 -2.08 0.64 2.44
C TYR A 6 -0.57 0.50 2.37
N VAL A 7 -0.06 -0.47 3.12
CA VAL A 7 1.31 -0.95 3.06
C VAL A 7 1.30 -2.41 2.66
N LEU A 8 1.94 -2.71 1.54
CA LEU A 8 2.21 -4.08 1.12
C LEU A 8 3.59 -4.51 1.58
N VAL A 9 3.73 -5.81 1.85
CA VAL A 9 4.98 -6.46 2.23
C VAL A 9 5.34 -7.48 1.18
N SER A 10 6.61 -7.51 0.82
CA SER A 10 7.23 -8.57 0.05
C SER A 10 8.30 -9.22 0.93
N ASP A 11 8.03 -10.42 1.44
CA ASP A 11 9.03 -11.18 2.19
C ASP A 11 10.11 -11.73 1.25
N SER A 12 9.79 -12.02 -0.01
CA SER A 12 10.76 -12.48 -1.02
C SER A 12 11.82 -11.42 -1.35
N ALA A 13 11.44 -10.14 -1.37
CA ALA A 13 12.36 -9.03 -1.65
C ALA A 13 12.75 -8.20 -0.41
N GLY A 14 12.28 -8.57 0.79
CA GLY A 14 12.56 -7.85 2.04
C GLY A 14 12.14 -6.38 2.02
N THR A 15 11.12 -6.03 1.26
CA THR A 15 10.74 -4.63 0.97
C THR A 15 9.26 -4.38 1.25
N THR A 16 8.90 -3.09 1.30
CA THR A 16 7.52 -2.63 1.49
C THR A 16 7.13 -1.64 0.41
N TYR A 17 5.85 -1.61 0.07
CA TYR A 17 5.27 -0.65 -0.85
C TYR A 17 4.14 0.10 -0.15
N VAL A 18 4.09 1.42 -0.31
CA VAL A 18 3.03 2.26 0.27
C VAL A 18 2.24 2.87 -0.87
N GLY A 19 0.92 2.80 -0.80
CA GLY A 19 0.05 3.39 -1.80
C GLY A 19 -1.30 3.80 -1.23
N VAL A 20 -2.11 4.44 -2.07
CA VAL A 20 -3.49 4.83 -1.77
C VAL A 20 -4.43 4.30 -2.84
N THR A 21 -5.64 3.89 -2.47
CA THR A 21 -6.66 3.36 -3.38
C THR A 21 -8.07 3.53 -2.79
N THR A 22 -9.10 3.49 -3.62
CA THR A 22 -10.50 3.37 -3.18
C THR A 22 -11.01 1.93 -3.21
N ASP A 23 -10.18 1.01 -3.71
CA ASP A 23 -10.47 -0.40 -3.87
C ASP A 23 -9.17 -1.18 -3.57
N LEU A 24 -9.11 -1.77 -2.38
CA LEU A 24 -7.89 -2.38 -1.85
C LEU A 24 -7.62 -3.74 -2.48
N GLU A 25 -8.64 -4.59 -2.55
CA GLU A 25 -8.55 -5.95 -3.08
C GLU A 25 -8.07 -5.93 -4.53
N ARG A 26 -8.76 -5.17 -5.40
CA ARG A 26 -8.35 -4.99 -6.80
C ARG A 26 -6.91 -4.49 -6.91
N ARG A 27 -6.49 -3.58 -6.00
CA ARG A 27 -5.15 -3.01 -6.05
C ARG A 27 -4.07 -4.02 -5.66
N VAL A 28 -4.33 -4.89 -4.70
CA VAL A 28 -3.42 -6.00 -4.34
C VAL A 28 -3.27 -6.96 -5.52
N GLU A 29 -4.36 -7.33 -6.20
CA GLU A 29 -4.33 -8.18 -7.39
C GLU A 29 -3.51 -7.57 -8.53
N GLN A 30 -3.66 -6.26 -8.76
CA GLN A 30 -2.85 -5.51 -9.74
C GLN A 30 -1.35 -5.57 -9.41
N HIS A 31 -0.98 -5.36 -8.15
CA HIS A 31 0.42 -5.45 -7.71
C HIS A 31 0.98 -6.86 -7.87
N ASN A 32 0.17 -7.89 -7.64
CA ASN A 32 0.52 -9.29 -7.88
C ASN A 32 0.46 -9.71 -9.36
N GLY A 33 -0.04 -8.86 -10.25
CA GLY A 33 -0.11 -9.14 -11.68
C GLY A 33 -1.23 -10.09 -12.07
N LEU A 34 -2.19 -10.32 -11.18
CA LEU A 34 -3.44 -11.02 -11.47
C LEU A 34 -4.37 -10.14 -12.32
N LEU A 35 -4.24 -8.81 -12.14
CA LEU A 35 -4.92 -7.80 -12.94
C LEU A 35 -3.94 -6.80 -13.60
N PRO A 36 -4.29 -6.22 -14.76
CA PRO A 36 -3.51 -5.15 -15.37
C PRO A 36 -3.58 -3.85 -14.54
N GLY A 37 -2.55 -3.00 -14.66
CA GLY A 37 -2.51 -1.69 -13.99
C GLY A 37 -1.69 -1.63 -12.70
N GLY A 38 -0.95 -2.68 -12.36
CA GLY A 38 0.01 -2.68 -11.24
C GLY A 38 1.20 -1.74 -11.46
N ALA A 39 1.70 -1.15 -10.38
CA ALA A 39 2.85 -0.24 -10.45
C ALA A 39 4.12 -0.97 -10.93
N LYS A 40 4.89 -0.35 -11.83
CA LYS A 40 6.13 -0.94 -12.40
C LYS A 40 7.10 -1.42 -11.32
N ALA A 41 7.27 -0.63 -10.25
CA ALA A 41 8.14 -0.95 -9.12
C ALA A 41 7.76 -2.23 -8.36
N THR A 42 6.50 -2.65 -8.46
CA THR A 42 5.98 -3.83 -7.74
C THR A 42 6.15 -5.15 -8.50
N ARG A 43 6.66 -5.13 -9.73
CA ARG A 43 6.85 -6.37 -10.51
C ARG A 43 7.85 -7.33 -9.87
N ALA A 44 8.97 -6.82 -9.36
CA ALA A 44 10.06 -7.62 -8.81
C ALA A 44 9.84 -8.10 -7.37
N GLY A 45 8.89 -7.51 -6.64
CA GLY A 45 8.62 -7.85 -5.23
C GLY A 45 7.45 -8.82 -5.04
N ARG A 46 6.97 -9.49 -6.08
CA ARG A 46 5.89 -10.46 -5.94
C ARG A 46 6.37 -11.72 -5.20
N PRO A 47 5.50 -12.43 -4.46
CA PRO A 47 4.14 -12.03 -4.11
C PRO A 47 4.12 -10.91 -3.05
N TRP A 48 3.14 -10.02 -3.18
CA TRP A 48 2.84 -8.97 -2.22
C TRP A 48 1.67 -9.40 -1.35
N ALA A 49 1.84 -9.27 -0.04
CA ALA A 49 0.79 -9.42 0.95
C ALA A 49 0.37 -8.05 1.51
N LEU A 50 -0.89 -7.91 1.91
CA LEU A 50 -1.33 -6.74 2.66
C LEU A 50 -0.73 -6.80 4.07
N GLY A 51 0.04 -5.78 4.45
CA GLY A 51 0.63 -5.67 5.78
C GLY A 51 -0.27 -4.88 6.74
N VAL A 52 -0.58 -3.64 6.38
CA VAL A 52 -1.49 -2.78 7.14
C VAL A 52 -2.26 -1.85 6.20
N ALA A 53 -3.45 -1.43 6.61
CA ALA A 53 -4.26 -0.41 5.94
C ALA A 53 -4.72 0.64 6.96
N HIS A 54 -4.84 1.89 6.51
CA HIS A 54 -5.28 3.04 7.27
C HIS A 54 -6.45 3.73 6.57
N GLY A 55 -7.36 4.28 7.35
CA GLY A 55 -8.64 4.84 6.90
C GLY A 55 -9.83 4.00 7.36
N PRO A 56 -10.99 4.10 6.70
CA PRO A 56 -11.26 4.92 5.49
C PRO A 56 -11.11 6.43 5.72
N TYR A 57 -10.73 7.15 4.66
CA TYR A 57 -10.69 8.62 4.60
C TYR A 57 -11.68 9.12 3.55
N GLU A 58 -12.47 10.14 3.86
CA GLU A 58 -13.42 10.68 2.88
C GLU A 58 -12.71 11.49 1.79
N GLU A 59 -11.69 12.25 2.20
CA GLU A 59 -10.96 13.14 1.30
C GLU A 59 -9.65 12.53 0.81
N ARG A 60 -9.38 12.71 -0.49
CA ARG A 60 -8.12 12.28 -1.09
C ARG A 60 -6.91 12.97 -0.45
N GLY A 61 -7.05 14.24 -0.08
CA GLY A 61 -5.96 15.03 0.52
C GLY A 61 -5.54 14.51 1.90
N GLU A 62 -6.50 14.07 2.71
CA GLU A 62 -6.22 13.42 4.00
C GLU A 62 -5.44 12.12 3.79
N ALA A 63 -5.91 11.25 2.90
CA ALA A 63 -5.22 10.00 2.58
C ALA A 63 -3.81 10.23 2.04
N GLN A 64 -3.60 11.25 1.20
CA GLN A 64 -2.26 11.61 0.69
C GLN A 64 -1.33 12.14 1.80
N SER A 65 -1.86 12.88 2.76
CA SER A 65 -1.09 13.36 3.92
C SER A 65 -0.61 12.19 4.79
N VAL A 66 -1.48 11.21 5.03
CA VAL A 66 -1.15 9.96 5.73
C VAL A 66 -0.12 9.14 4.94
N GLU A 67 -0.33 8.95 3.64
CA GLU A 67 0.61 8.25 2.75
C GLU A 67 2.01 8.89 2.80
N HIS A 68 2.08 10.23 2.77
CA HIS A 68 3.34 10.96 2.88
C HIS A 68 4.04 10.70 4.22
N ARG A 69 3.29 10.73 5.34
CA ARG A 69 3.82 10.44 6.68
C ARG A 69 4.38 9.03 6.77
N ILE A 70 3.67 8.02 6.26
CA ILE A 70 4.12 6.62 6.28
C ILE A 70 5.35 6.44 5.39
N LYS A 71 5.41 7.09 4.22
CA LYS A 71 6.58 7.02 3.32
C LYS A 71 7.89 7.52 3.96
N ARG A 72 7.81 8.39 4.98
CA ARG A 72 8.98 8.84 5.76
C ARG A 72 9.57 7.75 6.66
N LYS A 73 8.77 6.75 7.05
CA LYS A 73 9.26 5.53 7.73
C LYS A 73 9.95 4.62 6.72
N ARG A 74 10.81 3.70 7.17
CA ARG A 74 11.56 2.76 6.32
C ARG A 74 11.27 1.30 6.66
N GLY A 75 11.32 0.43 5.66
CA GLY A 75 11.16 -1.02 5.82
C GLY A 75 9.90 -1.39 6.60
N ARG A 76 10.03 -2.37 7.51
CA ARG A 76 8.93 -2.86 8.34
C ARG A 76 8.39 -1.86 9.37
N ALA A 77 9.09 -0.74 9.63
CA ALA A 77 8.55 0.32 10.51
C ALA A 77 7.27 0.97 9.92
N ARG A 78 7.02 0.81 8.61
CA ARG A 78 5.77 1.22 7.96
C ARG A 78 4.56 0.36 8.36
N LEU A 79 4.78 -0.80 8.96
CA LEU A 79 3.72 -1.72 9.39
C LEU A 79 3.17 -1.40 10.79
N ALA A 80 3.77 -0.42 11.46
CA ALA A 80 3.22 0.05 12.73
C ALA A 80 1.79 0.58 12.48
N PRO A 81 0.77 0.10 13.22
CA PRO A 81 -0.54 0.73 13.18
C PRO A 81 -0.37 2.22 13.48
N GLU A 82 -1.03 3.08 12.69
CA GLU A 82 -1.09 4.50 13.03
C GLU A 82 -2.24 4.68 14.00
N PHE A 83 -1.88 5.02 15.23
CA PHE A 83 -2.73 5.24 16.41
C PHE A 83 -3.49 4.00 16.88
#